data_AF-A0A2A2TGU4-F1
#
_entry.id   AF-A0A2A2TGU4-F1
#
_cell.length_a   1.000
_cell.length_b   1.000
_cell.length_c   1.000
_cell.angle_alpha   90.00
_cell.angle_beta   90.00
_cell.angle_gamma   90.00
#
_symmetry.space_group_name_H-M   'P 1'
#
loop_
_entity.id
_entity.type
_entity.pdbx_description
1 polymer ?
#
loop_
_entity_poly.entity_id
_entity_poly.type
_entity_poly.pdbx_seq_one_letter_code
_entity_poly.pdbx_strand_id
1 'polypeptide(L)'
;MTIATRTDTTVAATVTQTSLVNALITAFTSAGFATAIDNYTSGTDRILVYKVDVDASKTFGSNFLRIRITSALQVLQQIMTGWNTTTKVATNGSTEVSMGTFVTTSSIQLVALSAGLEGKFVACTQGTVFMLLGLLIPSERPTWWDLNSWSWGFIFISTTLLALRSSTRFPYSSSEYEFLSSTRMSNFNPQTNRRDVLSGAVLLTSGNAGIAGKSSGDIGLGCGVGSARYDTLSFPPDTRQFLLINNTASGFAMRVQ
;
A
#
# COMPACT_ATOMS: atom_id res chain seq x y z
N MET A 1 12.99 2.20 -13.54
CA MET A 1 13.43 2.89 -12.31
C MET A 1 12.36 3.90 -12.00
N THR A 2 11.71 3.79 -10.86
CA THR A 2 10.65 4.74 -10.48
C THR A 2 10.90 5.19 -9.07
N ILE A 3 11.76 6.20 -8.95
CA ILE A 3 11.95 6.97 -7.73
C ILE A 3 10.58 7.54 -7.35
N ALA A 4 10.15 7.30 -6.12
CA ALA A 4 8.83 7.68 -5.68
C ALA A 4 8.74 9.19 -5.47
N THR A 5 7.73 9.83 -6.07
CA THR A 5 7.38 11.21 -5.73
C THR A 5 6.59 11.20 -4.43
N ARG A 6 7.00 12.05 -3.47
CA ARG A 6 6.33 12.25 -2.19
C ARG A 6 5.49 13.53 -2.21
N THR A 7 4.26 13.45 -1.69
CA THR A 7 3.42 14.63 -1.44
C THR A 7 2.74 14.50 -0.09
N ASP A 8 2.90 15.52 0.75
CA ASP A 8 2.37 15.53 2.10
C ASP A 8 1.09 16.37 2.14
N THR A 9 0.08 15.88 2.85
CA THR A 9 -1.19 16.56 3.10
C THR A 9 -1.57 16.37 4.55
N THR A 10 -2.16 17.39 5.17
CA THR A 10 -2.63 17.29 6.56
C THR A 10 -4.13 17.57 6.60
N VAL A 11 -4.88 16.68 7.25
CA VAL A 11 -6.25 16.97 7.68
C VAL A 11 -6.15 17.60 9.06
N ALA A 12 -6.57 18.84 9.20
CA ALA A 12 -6.56 19.53 10.49
C ALA A 12 -7.50 18.84 11.49
N ALA A 13 -7.30 19.11 12.79
CA ALA A 13 -8.20 18.65 13.84
C ALA A 13 -9.65 19.15 13.62
N THR A 14 -10.60 18.57 14.33
CA THR A 14 -12.04 18.63 14.01
C THR A 14 -12.35 17.84 12.73
N VAL A 15 -11.73 16.66 12.62
CA VAL A 15 -11.86 15.79 11.46
C VAL A 15 -13.31 15.32 11.32
N THR A 16 -13.88 15.54 10.15
CA THR A 16 -15.17 15.00 9.72
C THR A 16 -14.96 13.96 8.61
N GLN A 17 -15.92 13.07 8.40
CA GLN A 17 -15.89 12.10 7.30
C GLN A 17 -15.67 12.81 5.95
N THR A 18 -16.35 13.94 5.71
CA THR A 18 -16.18 14.76 4.50
C THR A 18 -14.76 15.29 4.35
N SER A 19 -14.18 15.87 5.41
CA SER A 19 -12.81 16.40 5.35
C SER A 19 -11.78 15.31 5.06
N LEU A 20 -11.97 14.11 5.63
CA LEU A 20 -11.11 12.95 5.38
C LEU A 20 -11.27 12.42 3.95
N VAL A 21 -12.50 12.29 3.45
CA VAL A 21 -12.78 11.84 2.07
C VAL A 21 -12.14 12.78 1.05
N ASN A 22 -12.31 14.09 1.22
CA ASN A 22 -11.72 15.07 0.30
C ASN A 22 -10.18 15.00 0.30
N ALA A 23 -9.58 14.91 1.49
CA ALA A 23 -8.13 14.78 1.62
C ALA A 23 -7.60 13.47 1.01
N LEU A 24 -8.32 12.35 1.17
CA LEU A 24 -7.98 11.09 0.55
C LEU A 24 -8.06 11.17 -0.98
N ILE A 25 -9.10 11.80 -1.55
CA ILE A 25 -9.20 12.00 -3.01
C ILE A 25 -7.97 12.74 -3.54
N THR A 26 -7.57 13.83 -2.88
CA THR A 26 -6.35 14.57 -3.22
C THR A 26 -5.11 13.69 -3.09
N ALA A 27 -4.94 12.99 -1.97
CA ALA A 27 -3.78 12.14 -1.71
C ALA A 27 -3.66 10.97 -2.70
N PHE A 28 -4.77 10.32 -3.06
CA PHE A 28 -4.80 9.25 -4.08
C PHE A 28 -4.41 9.80 -5.46
N THR A 29 -4.87 11.00 -5.80
CA THR A 29 -4.46 11.68 -7.04
C THR A 29 -2.95 11.93 -7.04
N SER A 30 -2.39 12.45 -5.93
CA SER A 30 -0.94 12.64 -5.77
C SER A 30 -0.14 11.33 -5.76
N ALA A 31 -0.72 10.23 -5.30
CA ALA A 31 -0.14 8.89 -5.37
C ALA A 31 -0.18 8.29 -6.79
N GLY A 32 -0.73 9.03 -7.76
CA GLY A 32 -0.75 8.66 -9.17
C GLY A 32 -1.92 7.75 -9.56
N PHE A 33 -2.99 7.70 -8.76
CA PHE A 33 -4.26 7.15 -9.24
C PHE A 33 -4.97 8.17 -10.13
N ALA A 34 -5.72 7.67 -11.12
CA ALA A 34 -6.71 8.48 -11.83
C ALA A 34 -7.87 8.84 -10.89
N THR A 35 -8.78 9.70 -11.36
CA THR A 35 -10.04 9.99 -10.66
C THR A 35 -10.76 8.68 -10.31
N ALA A 36 -11.35 8.64 -9.11
CA ALA A 36 -12.15 7.49 -8.70
C ALA A 36 -13.23 7.20 -9.75
N ILE A 37 -13.30 5.95 -10.22
CA ILE A 37 -14.30 5.50 -11.19
C ILE A 37 -15.69 5.43 -10.57
N ASP A 38 -15.75 5.43 -9.23
CA ASP A 38 -16.97 5.49 -8.46
C ASP A 38 -16.73 6.23 -7.15
N ASN A 39 -17.69 7.09 -6.79
CA ASN A 39 -17.65 7.90 -5.57
C ASN A 39 -19.08 8.11 -5.08
N TYR A 40 -19.51 7.33 -4.10
CA TYR A 40 -20.91 7.28 -3.69
C TYR A 40 -21.07 7.06 -2.18
N THR A 41 -22.29 7.25 -1.71
CA THR A 41 -22.70 6.95 -0.33
C THR A 41 -23.48 5.64 -0.32
N SER A 42 -23.15 4.75 0.61
CA SER A 42 -23.94 3.55 0.92
C SER A 42 -24.30 3.59 2.41
N GLY A 43 -25.57 3.84 2.71
CA GLY A 43 -25.99 4.15 4.08
C GLY A 43 -25.29 5.43 4.58
N THR A 44 -24.47 5.31 5.61
CA THR A 44 -23.63 6.41 6.15
C THR A 44 -22.20 6.40 5.66
N ASP A 45 -21.80 5.40 4.89
CA ASP A 45 -20.42 5.20 4.49
C ASP A 45 -20.12 5.87 3.16
N ARG A 46 -18.94 6.47 3.06
CA ARG A 46 -18.42 7.03 1.82
C ARG A 46 -17.49 6.03 1.17
N ILE A 47 -17.74 5.73 -0.11
CA ILE A 47 -17.01 4.70 -0.85
C ILE A 47 -16.35 5.35 -2.06
N LEU A 48 -15.04 5.15 -2.19
CA LEU A 48 -14.23 5.52 -3.34
C LEU A 48 -13.73 4.24 -4.01
N VAL A 49 -13.81 4.16 -5.33
CA VAL A 49 -13.27 3.03 -6.10
C VAL A 49 -12.32 3.55 -7.15
N TYR A 50 -11.09 3.04 -7.13
CA TYR A 50 -10.04 3.36 -8.08
C TYR A 50 -9.71 2.14 -8.94
N LYS A 51 -9.36 2.38 -10.20
CA LYS A 51 -8.90 1.35 -11.13
C LYS A 51 -7.41 1.57 -11.43
N VAL A 52 -6.64 0.49 -11.44
CA VAL A 52 -5.25 0.48 -11.90
C VAL A 52 -5.07 -0.64 -12.91
N ASP A 53 -4.63 -0.27 -14.12
CA ASP A 53 -4.35 -1.20 -15.20
C ASP A 53 -2.88 -1.64 -15.15
N VAL A 54 -2.67 -2.93 -14.92
CA VAL A 54 -1.36 -3.60 -15.05
C VAL A 54 -1.11 -3.96 -16.51
N ASP A 55 -2.13 -4.52 -17.16
CA ASP A 55 -2.17 -4.80 -18.60
C ASP A 55 -3.64 -4.77 -19.06
N ALA A 56 -4.08 -3.64 -19.63
CA ALA A 56 -5.47 -3.44 -20.04
C ALA A 56 -5.92 -4.39 -21.17
N SER A 57 -5.00 -5.12 -21.82
CA SER A 57 -5.33 -6.08 -22.88
C SER A 57 -5.78 -7.45 -22.35
N LYS A 58 -5.68 -7.68 -21.03
CA LYS A 58 -5.90 -8.98 -20.38
C LYS A 58 -7.14 -8.96 -19.49
N THR A 59 -7.85 -10.09 -19.42
CA THR A 59 -9.13 -10.20 -18.68
C THR A 59 -9.04 -9.80 -17.20
N PHE A 60 -7.97 -10.17 -16.51
CA PHE A 60 -7.68 -9.79 -15.12
C PHE A 60 -6.43 -8.92 -15.00
N GLY A 61 -6.12 -8.16 -16.06
CA GLY A 61 -4.99 -7.23 -16.06
C GLY A 61 -5.28 -5.89 -15.38
N SER A 62 -6.47 -5.70 -14.82
CA SER A 62 -6.84 -4.56 -14.00
C SER A 62 -7.09 -4.97 -12.56
N ASN A 63 -6.64 -4.14 -11.62
CA ASN A 63 -7.05 -4.22 -10.21
C ASN A 63 -7.94 -3.03 -9.88
N PHE A 64 -8.92 -3.26 -9.03
CA PHE A 64 -9.75 -2.21 -8.46
C PHE A 64 -9.50 -2.15 -6.95
N LEU A 65 -9.26 -0.94 -6.46
CA LEU A 65 -9.06 -0.64 -5.05
C LEU A 65 -10.30 0.09 -4.54
N ARG A 66 -11.01 -0.50 -3.59
CA ARG A 66 -12.14 0.14 -2.92
C ARG A 66 -11.72 0.61 -1.55
N ILE A 67 -11.98 1.89 -1.27
CA ILE A 67 -11.76 2.53 0.02
C ILE A 67 -13.14 2.89 0.60
N ARG A 68 -13.48 2.31 1.75
CA ARG A 68 -14.70 2.65 2.50
C ARG A 68 -14.31 3.47 3.73
N ILE A 69 -14.97 4.60 3.92
CA ILE A 69 -14.79 5.47 5.07
C ILE A 69 -16.12 5.53 5.83
N THR A 70 -16.14 5.02 7.05
CA THR A 70 -17.34 5.05 7.90
C THR A 70 -17.55 6.42 8.54
N SER A 71 -18.74 6.68 9.08
CA SER A 71 -19.02 7.91 9.83
C SER A 71 -18.19 8.02 11.12
N ALA A 72 -17.73 6.89 11.65
CA ALA A 72 -16.82 6.80 12.80
C ALA A 72 -15.34 7.03 12.41
N LEU A 73 -15.04 7.45 11.17
CA LEU A 73 -13.69 7.64 10.64
C LEU A 73 -12.82 6.37 10.61
N GLN A 74 -13.45 5.20 10.53
CA GLN A 74 -12.76 3.97 10.20
C GLN A 74 -12.55 3.90 8.69
N VAL A 75 -11.31 3.64 8.27
CA VAL A 75 -10.98 3.44 6.86
C VAL A 75 -10.75 1.95 6.61
N LEU A 76 -11.41 1.44 5.58
CA LEU A 76 -11.28 0.07 5.11
C LEU A 76 -10.82 0.06 3.67
N GLN A 77 -10.00 -0.94 3.31
CA GLN A 77 -9.60 -1.18 1.93
C GLN A 77 -9.89 -2.61 1.47
N GLN A 78 -10.07 -2.77 0.17
CA GLN A 78 -10.35 -4.03 -0.49
C GLN A 78 -9.79 -4.02 -1.91
N ILE A 79 -9.31 -5.17 -2.39
CA ILE A 79 -8.85 -5.35 -3.77
C ILE A 79 -9.76 -6.34 -4.51
N MET A 80 -10.00 -6.11 -5.78
CA MET A 80 -10.89 -6.91 -6.62
C MET A 80 -10.46 -6.84 -8.10
N THR A 81 -10.99 -7.72 -8.94
CA THR A 81 -10.64 -7.75 -10.38
C THR A 81 -11.70 -7.13 -11.28
N GLY A 82 -12.83 -6.71 -10.71
CA GLY A 82 -13.91 -6.07 -11.45
C GLY A 82 -14.79 -5.23 -10.53
N TRP A 83 -15.35 -4.16 -11.09
CA TRP A 83 -16.31 -3.29 -10.43
C TRP A 83 -17.40 -2.87 -11.42
N ASN A 84 -18.66 -3.07 -11.05
CA ASN A 84 -19.80 -2.54 -11.80
C ASN A 84 -20.27 -1.22 -11.15
N THR A 85 -20.06 -0.10 -11.83
CA THR A 85 -20.41 1.24 -11.33
C THR A 85 -21.92 1.49 -11.25
N THR A 86 -22.75 0.68 -11.90
CA THR A 86 -24.22 0.79 -11.81
C THR A 86 -24.74 0.03 -10.60
N THR A 87 -24.38 -1.25 -10.47
CA THR A 87 -24.89 -2.12 -9.40
C THR A 87 -24.08 -2.03 -8.10
N LYS A 88 -22.91 -1.38 -8.14
CA LYS A 88 -21.97 -1.26 -7.01
C LYS A 88 -21.48 -2.61 -6.49
N VAL A 89 -21.30 -3.57 -7.39
CA VAL A 89 -20.86 -4.93 -7.07
C VAL A 89 -19.42 -5.16 -7.51
N ALA A 90 -18.61 -5.71 -6.60
CA ALA A 90 -17.25 -6.16 -6.87
C ALA A 90 -17.23 -7.61 -7.37
N THR A 91 -16.29 -7.91 -8.25
CA THR A 91 -16.01 -9.28 -8.73
C THR A 91 -14.67 -9.76 -8.19
N ASN A 92 -14.65 -10.99 -7.65
CA ASN A 92 -13.45 -11.60 -7.05
C ASN A 92 -12.79 -10.74 -5.95
N GLY A 93 -13.60 -10.03 -5.16
CA GLY A 93 -13.10 -9.16 -4.11
C GLY A 93 -12.47 -9.94 -2.96
N SER A 94 -11.35 -9.42 -2.45
CA SER A 94 -10.79 -9.85 -1.16
C SER A 94 -11.76 -9.55 -0.02
N THR A 95 -11.50 -10.10 1.17
CA THR A 95 -12.14 -9.57 2.38
C THR A 95 -11.63 -8.14 2.64
N GLU A 96 -12.54 -7.26 3.09
CA GLU A 96 -12.17 -5.91 3.54
C GLU A 96 -11.25 -5.99 4.75
N VAL A 97 -10.33 -5.03 4.87
CA VAL A 97 -9.45 -4.87 6.03
C VAL A 97 -9.51 -3.44 6.54
N SER A 98 -9.42 -3.28 7.86
CA SER A 98 -9.18 -2.00 8.53
C SER A 98 -7.98 -2.12 9.45
N MET A 99 -7.15 -1.08 9.50
CA MET A 99 -5.96 -1.01 10.36
C MET A 99 -6.12 -0.02 11.52
N GLY A 100 -7.31 0.56 11.68
CA GLY A 100 -7.63 1.46 12.78
C GLY A 100 -8.72 2.46 12.44
N THR A 101 -9.04 3.28 13.45
CA THR A 101 -10.08 4.30 13.40
C THR A 101 -9.47 5.63 13.83
N PHE A 102 -9.66 6.68 13.05
CA PHE A 102 -9.19 8.02 13.43
C PHE A 102 -10.09 8.67 14.46
N VAL A 103 -9.54 9.59 15.24
CA VAL A 103 -10.28 10.47 16.15
C VAL A 103 -10.48 11.84 15.54
N THR A 104 -11.52 12.54 15.99
CA THR A 104 -11.90 13.85 15.48
C THR A 104 -11.00 14.98 16.00
N THR A 105 -10.34 14.80 17.14
CA THR A 105 -9.69 15.88 17.90
C THR A 105 -8.23 16.14 17.54
N SER A 106 -7.60 15.30 16.71
CA SER A 106 -6.21 15.44 16.30
C SER A 106 -6.07 15.46 14.78
N SER A 107 -5.03 16.09 14.26
CA SER A 107 -4.74 16.09 12.83
C SER A 107 -4.37 14.70 12.31
N ILE A 108 -4.64 14.43 11.03
CA ILE A 108 -4.19 13.23 10.32
C ILE A 108 -3.15 13.66 9.29
N GLN A 109 -1.97 13.04 9.31
CA GLN A 109 -0.97 13.20 8.27
C GLN A 109 -1.23 12.17 7.16
N LEU A 110 -1.31 12.64 5.92
CA LEU A 110 -1.39 11.83 4.72
C LEU A 110 -0.11 12.03 3.91
N VAL A 111 0.61 10.95 3.61
CA VAL A 111 1.80 10.97 2.75
C VAL A 111 1.51 10.12 1.52
N ALA A 112 1.35 10.78 0.38
CA ALA A 112 1.18 10.13 -0.91
C ALA A 112 2.54 9.79 -1.52
N LEU A 113 2.67 8.56 -2.02
CA LEU A 113 3.87 8.04 -2.67
C LEU A 113 3.50 7.45 -4.03
N SER A 114 4.10 7.99 -5.09
CA SER A 114 3.88 7.54 -6.47
C SER A 114 5.17 6.97 -7.04
N ALA A 115 5.28 5.65 -7.11
CA ALA A 115 6.36 4.91 -7.75
C ALA A 115 5.89 4.23 -9.04
N GLY A 116 5.18 5.00 -9.88
CA GLY A 116 4.70 4.53 -11.18
C GLY A 116 3.61 3.47 -11.03
N LEU A 117 3.79 2.33 -11.70
CA LEU A 117 2.86 1.21 -11.60
C LEU A 117 3.13 0.35 -10.36
N GLU A 118 4.38 0.27 -9.92
CA GLU A 118 4.78 -0.70 -8.90
C GLU A 118 4.23 -0.36 -7.51
N GLY A 119 4.16 0.92 -7.16
CA GLY A 119 3.60 1.36 -5.90
C GLY A 119 2.83 2.66 -6.03
N LYS A 120 1.55 2.63 -5.66
CA LYS A 120 0.73 3.83 -5.52
C LYS A 120 0.12 3.80 -4.12
N PHE A 121 0.66 4.62 -3.21
CA PHE A 121 0.35 4.51 -1.79
C PHE A 121 -0.07 5.84 -1.17
N VAL A 122 -0.93 5.75 -0.17
CA VAL A 122 -1.28 6.84 0.74
C VAL A 122 -1.10 6.32 2.15
N ALA A 123 -0.04 6.76 2.82
CA ALA A 123 0.18 6.47 4.23
C ALA A 123 -0.64 7.45 5.08
N CYS A 124 -1.48 6.94 5.97
CA CYS A 124 -2.28 7.77 6.88
C CYS A 124 -1.81 7.54 8.32
N THR A 125 -1.47 8.61 9.03
CA THR A 125 -0.90 8.56 10.39
C THR A 125 -1.62 9.51 11.34
N GLN A 126 -2.02 9.00 12.51
CA GLN A 126 -2.54 9.80 13.63
C GLN A 126 -2.23 9.10 14.96
N GLY A 127 -1.28 9.63 15.73
CA GLY A 127 -0.81 8.97 16.95
C GLY A 127 -0.30 7.55 16.65
N THR A 128 -0.89 6.54 17.29
CA THR A 128 -0.57 5.12 17.05
C THR A 128 -1.26 4.53 15.83
N VAL A 129 -2.32 5.17 15.32
CA VAL A 129 -3.04 4.73 14.14
C VAL A 129 -2.15 4.93 12.91
N PHE A 130 -1.95 3.85 12.17
CA PHE A 130 -1.16 3.84 10.96
C PHE A 130 -1.75 2.86 9.96
N MET A 131 -1.87 3.31 8.73
CA MET A 131 -2.34 2.49 7.62
C MET A 131 -1.64 2.92 6.34
N LEU A 132 -1.30 1.94 5.51
CA LEU A 132 -0.86 2.18 4.14
C LEU A 132 -1.97 1.72 3.21
N LEU A 133 -2.65 2.68 2.60
CA LEU A 133 -3.69 2.44 1.61
C LEU A 133 -3.05 2.45 0.22
N GLY A 134 -3.53 1.63 -0.70
CA GLY A 134 -3.04 1.65 -2.08
C GLY A 134 -2.76 0.28 -2.66
N LEU A 135 -2.04 0.25 -3.78
CA LEU A 135 -1.70 -0.98 -4.49
C LEU A 135 -0.20 -1.13 -4.65
N LEU A 136 0.31 -2.31 -4.28
CA LEU A 136 1.62 -2.81 -4.67
C LEU A 136 1.44 -3.77 -5.86
N ILE A 137 2.17 -3.53 -6.94
CA ILE A 137 2.22 -4.37 -8.13
C ILE A 137 3.71 -4.68 -8.37
N PRO A 138 4.28 -5.71 -7.73
CA PRO A 138 5.71 -6.01 -7.81
C PRO A 138 6.16 -6.09 -9.27
N SER A 139 7.30 -5.46 -9.58
CA SER A 139 7.79 -5.34 -10.95
C SER A 139 8.09 -6.68 -11.60
N GLU A 140 8.49 -7.67 -10.81
CA GLU A 140 8.83 -9.02 -11.28
C GLU A 140 7.73 -10.00 -10.87
N ARG A 141 6.85 -10.28 -11.84
CA ARG A 141 5.86 -11.36 -11.78
C ARG A 141 6.46 -12.63 -12.40
N PRO A 142 6.18 -13.84 -11.86
CA PRO A 142 6.59 -15.09 -12.50
C PRO A 142 6.13 -15.19 -13.96
N THR A 143 6.97 -15.73 -14.83
CA THR A 143 6.73 -15.78 -16.29
C THR A 143 5.51 -16.61 -16.69
N TRP A 144 5.17 -17.63 -15.91
CA TRP A 144 3.99 -18.48 -16.13
C TRP A 144 2.68 -17.82 -15.66
N TRP A 145 2.75 -16.69 -14.95
CA TRP A 145 1.56 -16.01 -14.47
C TRP A 145 0.88 -15.22 -15.58
N ASP A 146 -0.26 -15.74 -16.04
CA ASP A 146 -1.07 -15.12 -17.09
C ASP A 146 -2.19 -14.24 -16.50
N LEU A 147 -2.22 -12.97 -16.91
CA LEU A 147 -3.27 -12.03 -16.53
C LEU A 147 -4.62 -12.29 -17.19
N ASN A 148 -4.71 -13.21 -18.15
CA ASN A 148 -6.02 -13.73 -18.58
C ASN A 148 -6.63 -14.69 -17.56
N SER A 149 -5.81 -15.26 -16.67
CA SER A 149 -6.26 -16.23 -15.66
C SER A 149 -6.34 -15.62 -14.26
N TRP A 150 -5.40 -14.75 -13.87
CA TRP A 150 -5.27 -14.26 -12.50
C TRP A 150 -4.85 -12.79 -12.41
N SER A 151 -5.26 -12.07 -11.37
CA SER A 151 -4.83 -10.68 -11.16
C SER A 151 -3.45 -10.59 -10.50
N TRP A 152 -2.67 -9.55 -10.80
CA TRP A 152 -1.41 -9.26 -10.11
C TRP A 152 -1.48 -7.90 -9.44
N GLY A 153 -1.60 -7.89 -8.11
CA GLY A 153 -1.77 -6.68 -7.32
C GLY A 153 -2.10 -7.02 -5.88
N PHE A 154 -1.63 -6.19 -4.95
CA PHE A 154 -1.67 -6.46 -3.52
C PHE A 154 -1.99 -5.21 -2.71
N ILE A 155 -2.76 -5.39 -1.64
CA ILE A 155 -3.00 -4.37 -0.60
C ILE A 155 -2.30 -4.78 0.69
N PHE A 156 -1.88 -3.81 1.49
CA PHE A 156 -1.36 -4.06 2.83
C PHE A 156 -2.51 -4.35 3.81
N ILE A 157 -2.37 -5.38 4.63
CA ILE A 157 -3.41 -5.83 5.56
C ILE A 157 -2.98 -5.77 7.03
N SER A 158 -1.81 -5.21 7.32
CA SER A 158 -1.22 -5.16 8.66
C SER A 158 -0.54 -3.82 8.90
N THR A 159 -0.49 -3.37 10.16
CA THR A 159 0.23 -2.14 10.55
C THR A 159 1.75 -2.30 10.49
N THR A 160 2.26 -3.54 10.50
CA THR A 160 3.69 -3.82 10.27
C THR A 160 4.09 -3.67 8.81
N LEU A 161 3.11 -3.66 7.89
CA LEU A 161 3.32 -3.66 6.43
C LEU A 161 4.11 -4.86 5.91
N LEU A 162 4.05 -5.99 6.62
CA LEU A 162 4.70 -7.23 6.19
C LEU A 162 3.73 -8.22 5.57
N ALA A 163 2.44 -8.14 5.92
CA ALA A 163 1.38 -8.96 5.35
C ALA A 163 0.57 -8.20 4.30
N LEU A 164 0.31 -8.87 3.18
CA LEU A 164 -0.40 -8.38 2.01
C LEU A 164 -1.50 -9.34 1.59
N ARG A 165 -2.45 -8.85 0.79
CA ARG A 165 -3.55 -9.64 0.23
C ARG A 165 -3.80 -9.28 -1.22
N SER A 166 -4.10 -10.27 -2.03
CA SER A 166 -4.58 -10.12 -3.41
C SER A 166 -6.09 -10.34 -3.52
N SER A 167 -6.62 -10.23 -4.74
CA SER A 167 -8.01 -10.60 -5.03
C SER A 167 -8.23 -12.11 -4.82
N THR A 168 -9.48 -12.58 -4.83
CA THR A 168 -9.75 -14.03 -4.78
C THR A 168 -9.46 -14.73 -6.10
N ARG A 169 -9.07 -13.99 -7.15
CA ARG A 169 -8.65 -14.54 -8.43
C ARG A 169 -7.13 -14.75 -8.46
N PHE A 170 -6.70 -15.79 -7.78
CA PHE A 170 -5.31 -16.16 -7.58
C PHE A 170 -5.08 -17.66 -7.91
N PRO A 171 -3.92 -18.10 -8.42
CA PRO A 171 -3.65 -19.50 -8.76
C PRO A 171 -3.75 -20.51 -7.61
N TYR A 172 -3.68 -20.08 -6.34
CA TYR A 172 -3.81 -20.99 -5.20
C TYR A 172 -4.97 -20.63 -4.28
N SER A 173 -5.17 -21.49 -3.26
CA SER A 173 -6.26 -21.36 -2.28
C SER A 173 -6.08 -20.22 -1.29
N SER A 174 -4.87 -19.66 -1.13
CA SER A 174 -4.59 -18.53 -0.22
C SER A 174 -4.30 -17.26 -0.99
N SER A 175 -5.07 -16.19 -0.77
CA SER A 175 -4.82 -14.88 -1.36
C SER A 175 -3.89 -13.99 -0.51
N GLU A 176 -3.31 -14.54 0.55
CA GLU A 176 -2.42 -13.82 1.47
C GLU A 176 -0.95 -14.04 1.12
N TYR A 177 -0.15 -13.02 1.43
CA TYR A 177 1.25 -12.93 1.10
C TYR A 177 2.03 -12.23 2.20
N GLU A 178 3.31 -12.52 2.26
CA GLU A 178 4.21 -11.85 3.18
C GLU A 178 5.51 -11.49 2.48
N PHE A 179 6.16 -10.42 2.92
CA PHE A 179 7.53 -10.20 2.51
C PHE A 179 8.48 -11.14 3.22
N LEU A 180 9.47 -11.67 2.49
CA LEU A 180 10.64 -12.29 3.08
C LEU A 180 11.35 -11.25 3.96
N SER A 181 11.21 -11.41 5.25
CA SER A 181 11.61 -10.44 6.26
C SER A 181 12.25 -11.13 7.46
N SER A 182 12.98 -10.36 8.27
CA SER A 182 13.60 -10.87 9.49
C SER A 182 13.57 -9.80 10.59
N THR A 183 13.20 -10.20 11.80
CA THR A 183 13.27 -9.31 12.97
C THR A 183 14.70 -8.87 13.30
N ARG A 184 15.71 -9.54 12.73
CA ARG A 184 17.13 -9.16 12.83
C ARG A 184 17.44 -7.88 12.05
N MET A 185 16.65 -7.52 11.05
CA MET A 185 16.72 -6.22 10.37
C MET A 185 16.01 -5.13 11.18
N SER A 186 16.46 -4.89 12.41
CA SER A 186 15.78 -3.99 13.35
C SER A 186 16.52 -2.68 13.55
N ASN A 187 17.79 -2.76 13.92
CA ASN A 187 18.55 -1.64 14.47
C ASN A 187 19.60 -1.11 13.49
N PHE A 188 20.01 0.14 13.71
CA PHE A 188 21.15 0.72 13.01
C PHE A 188 22.45 -0.01 13.36
N ASN A 189 23.43 0.08 12.47
CA ASN A 189 24.80 -0.36 12.71
C ASN A 189 25.45 0.58 13.74
N PRO A 190 25.90 0.09 14.91
CA PRO A 190 26.41 0.93 15.98
C PRO A 190 27.75 1.61 15.67
N GLN A 191 28.53 1.08 14.73
CA GLN A 191 29.82 1.69 14.34
C GLN A 191 29.63 2.87 13.40
N THR A 192 28.69 2.77 12.46
CA THR A 192 28.44 3.81 11.46
C THR A 192 27.28 4.74 11.83
N ASN A 193 26.48 4.35 12.82
CA ASN A 193 25.20 4.97 13.18
C ASN A 193 24.23 5.10 11.99
N ARG A 194 24.26 4.12 11.07
CA ARG A 194 23.43 4.08 9.85
C ARG A 194 22.53 2.85 9.83
N ARG A 195 21.39 2.97 9.16
CA ARG A 195 20.35 1.93 9.08
C ARG A 195 20.39 1.26 7.73
N ASP A 196 20.46 -0.07 7.70
CA ASP A 196 20.48 -0.85 6.46
C ASP A 196 19.10 -1.06 5.83
N VAL A 197 19.09 -1.22 4.51
CA VAL A 197 17.91 -1.53 3.69
C VAL A 197 18.26 -2.68 2.75
N LEU A 198 17.43 -3.72 2.79
CA LEU A 198 17.38 -4.77 1.79
C LEU A 198 16.48 -4.29 0.64
N SER A 199 17.09 -3.75 -0.43
CA SER A 199 16.37 -3.37 -1.65
C SER A 199 15.94 -4.60 -2.46
N GLY A 200 14.78 -4.54 -3.11
CA GLY A 200 14.20 -5.65 -3.85
C GLY A 200 13.48 -6.61 -2.90
N ALA A 201 12.36 -6.17 -2.33
CA ALA A 201 11.55 -6.97 -1.43
C ALA A 201 11.00 -8.21 -2.16
N VAL A 202 11.26 -9.39 -1.61
CA VAL A 202 10.73 -10.66 -2.12
C VAL A 202 9.38 -10.91 -1.47
N LEU A 203 8.35 -11.10 -2.29
CA LEU A 203 6.99 -11.39 -1.87
C LEU A 203 6.75 -12.90 -1.95
N LEU A 204 6.29 -13.51 -0.87
CA LEU A 204 6.04 -14.94 -0.74
C LEU A 204 4.56 -15.19 -0.50
N THR A 205 4.02 -16.28 -1.03
CA THR A 205 2.65 -16.75 -0.71
C THR A 205 2.60 -17.33 0.70
N SER A 206 1.59 -16.97 1.50
CA SER A 206 1.39 -17.55 2.84
C SER A 206 0.54 -18.83 2.77
N GLY A 207 1.07 -19.87 2.12
CA GLY A 207 0.35 -21.14 1.93
C GLY A 207 1.23 -22.35 1.61
N ASN A 208 0.57 -23.49 1.33
CA ASN A 208 1.22 -24.76 1.00
C ASN A 208 1.72 -24.84 -0.46
N ALA A 209 1.46 -23.82 -1.27
CA ALA A 209 1.98 -23.66 -2.62
C ALA A 209 2.83 -22.38 -2.68
N GLY A 210 4.12 -22.54 -3.02
CA GLY A 210 5.10 -21.45 -2.96
C GLY A 210 5.23 -20.70 -4.28
N ILE A 211 4.98 -19.39 -4.26
CA ILE A 211 5.43 -18.45 -5.29
C ILE A 211 6.27 -17.38 -4.63
N ALA A 212 7.32 -16.98 -5.34
CA ALA A 212 8.01 -15.74 -5.11
C ALA A 212 7.69 -14.74 -6.23
N GLY A 213 7.28 -13.54 -5.85
CA GLY A 213 7.40 -12.34 -6.67
C GLY A 213 8.52 -11.47 -6.13
N LYS A 214 8.95 -10.46 -6.88
CA LYS A 214 9.96 -9.52 -6.41
C LYS A 214 9.62 -8.11 -6.84
N SER A 215 9.80 -7.16 -5.92
CA SER A 215 9.77 -5.75 -6.28
C SER A 215 11.05 -5.34 -7.00
N SER A 216 11.05 -4.16 -7.60
CA SER A 216 12.26 -3.52 -8.07
C SER A 216 13.19 -3.20 -6.90
N GLY A 217 14.42 -2.80 -7.23
CA GLY A 217 15.37 -2.27 -6.25
C GLY A 217 14.96 -0.94 -5.61
N ASP A 218 13.82 -0.36 -6.01
CA ASP A 218 13.31 0.91 -5.47
C ASP A 218 12.34 0.68 -4.28
N ILE A 219 11.97 -0.56 -3.97
CA ILE A 219 11.20 -0.95 -2.77
C ILE A 219 12.04 -1.90 -1.94
N GLY A 220 12.02 -1.75 -0.62
CA GLY A 220 12.83 -2.59 0.27
C GLY A 220 12.30 -2.66 1.69
N LEU A 221 13.02 -3.42 2.50
CA LEU A 221 12.81 -3.55 3.95
C LEU A 221 14.03 -3.02 4.68
N GLY A 222 13.84 -2.20 5.70
CA GLY A 222 14.92 -1.52 6.41
C GLY A 222 14.93 -1.74 7.91
N CYS A 223 16.06 -1.39 8.52
CA CYS A 223 16.24 -1.35 9.97
C CYS A 223 15.52 -0.15 10.59
N GLY A 224 14.21 -0.27 10.81
CA GLY A 224 13.35 0.84 11.18
C GLY A 224 13.23 1.13 12.68
N VAL A 225 13.64 0.23 13.58
CA VAL A 225 13.42 0.37 15.03
C VAL A 225 14.15 1.59 15.59
N GLY A 226 13.43 2.41 16.36
CA GLY A 226 13.96 3.64 16.96
C GLY A 226 14.12 4.81 15.99
N SER A 227 13.59 4.70 14.76
CA SER A 227 13.47 5.83 13.81
C SER A 227 12.06 6.40 13.87
N ALA A 228 11.90 7.62 13.36
CA ALA A 228 10.58 8.14 13.04
C ALA A 228 10.08 7.55 11.71
N ARG A 229 8.76 7.52 11.51
CA ARG A 229 8.21 7.30 10.17
C ARG A 229 8.62 8.46 9.28
N TYR A 230 8.87 8.16 8.02
CA TYR A 230 9.31 9.08 6.99
C TYR A 230 10.73 9.63 7.18
N ASP A 231 11.54 8.97 8.03
CA ASP A 231 12.98 9.19 8.05
C ASP A 231 13.62 8.71 6.75
N THR A 232 14.65 9.44 6.30
CA THR A 232 15.42 9.08 5.12
C THR A 232 16.59 8.19 5.50
N LEU A 233 16.65 7.01 4.91
CA LEU A 233 17.74 6.05 5.00
C LEU A 233 18.69 6.28 3.81
N SER A 234 19.96 6.56 4.09
CA SER A 234 20.98 6.82 3.07
C SER A 234 22.26 6.04 3.36
N PHE A 235 22.98 5.67 2.29
CA PHE A 235 24.10 4.73 2.34
C PHE A 235 25.32 5.24 1.59
N PRO A 236 26.26 5.97 2.19
CA PRO A 236 27.51 6.29 1.49
C PRO A 236 28.26 5.02 1.04
N PRO A 237 28.74 4.93 -0.22
CA PRO A 237 28.80 5.97 -1.25
C PRO A 237 27.59 6.05 -2.20
N ASP A 238 26.55 5.24 -1.97
CA ASP A 238 25.31 5.22 -2.74
C ASP A 238 24.58 6.57 -2.67
N THR A 239 24.11 7.03 -3.83
CA THR A 239 23.28 8.24 -3.95
C THR A 239 21.81 7.95 -3.66
N ARG A 240 21.43 6.66 -3.57
CA ARG A 240 20.06 6.25 -3.27
C ARG A 240 19.64 6.63 -1.86
N GLN A 241 18.43 7.16 -1.75
CA GLN A 241 17.78 7.46 -0.48
C GLN A 241 16.42 6.77 -0.42
N PHE A 242 16.18 6.08 0.69
CA PHE A 242 14.93 5.39 0.95
C PHE A 242 14.15 6.08 2.06
N LEU A 243 12.88 6.35 1.83
CA LEU A 243 11.96 6.79 2.85
C LEU A 243 11.48 5.58 3.65
N LEU A 244 11.71 5.57 4.96
CA LEU A 244 11.18 4.55 5.86
C LEU A 244 9.70 4.82 6.13
N ILE A 245 8.81 4.00 5.59
CA ILE A 245 7.36 4.21 5.71
C ILE A 245 6.84 3.65 7.03
N ASN A 246 7.39 2.53 7.50
CA ASN A 246 7.05 1.94 8.79
C ASN A 246 8.30 1.69 9.64
N ASN A 247 8.29 2.16 10.88
CA ASN A 247 9.43 2.17 11.79
C ASN A 247 9.49 0.93 12.70
N THR A 248 9.35 -0.26 12.09
CA THR A 248 9.45 -1.55 12.78
C THR A 248 10.69 -2.32 12.33
N ALA A 249 10.91 -3.51 12.89
CA ALA A 249 11.92 -4.42 12.34
C ALA A 249 11.46 -4.93 10.98
N SER A 250 12.35 -4.95 9.98
CA SER A 250 12.01 -5.09 8.56
C SER A 250 11.00 -4.04 8.08
N GLY A 251 11.18 -2.79 8.51
CA GLY A 251 10.27 -1.70 8.18
C GLY A 251 10.20 -1.46 6.67
N PHE A 252 8.98 -1.38 6.11
CA PHE A 252 8.79 -1.10 4.69
C PHE A 252 9.41 0.25 4.32
N ALA A 253 10.18 0.28 3.23
CA ALA A 253 10.89 1.45 2.75
C ALA A 253 10.78 1.59 1.22
N MET A 254 10.78 2.83 0.74
CA MET A 254 10.64 3.13 -0.68
C MET A 254 11.62 4.21 -1.10
N ARG A 255 12.28 4.03 -2.24
CA ARG A 255 13.27 4.97 -2.75
C ARG A 255 12.62 6.28 -3.17
N VAL A 256 13.22 7.40 -2.73
CA VAL A 256 12.79 8.78 -3.04
C VAL A 256 13.90 9.63 -3.66
N GLN A 257 15.13 9.11 -3.75
CA GLN A 257 16.26 9.68 -4.51
C GLN A 257 17.19 8.57 -4.98
#